data_AF-A0A958QZB6-F1
#
_entry.id   AF-A0A958QZB6-F1
#
_cell.length_a   1.000
_cell.length_b   1.000
_cell.length_c   1.000
_cell.angle_alpha   90.00
_cell.angle_beta   90.00
_cell.angle_gamma   90.00
#
_symmetry.space_group_name_H-M   'P 1'
#
loop_
_entity.id
_entity.type
_entity.pdbx_description
1 polymer ?
#
loop_
_entity_poly.entity_id
_entity_poly.type
_entity_poly.pdbx_seq_one_letter_code
_entity_poly.pdbx_strand_id
1 'polypeptide(L)'
;MAKVILSSLIFAASLLTCAHIEKSQHRFSVAQQTPLSILQGLSWNEGALFTVLRQDSQKFTYFYTQDNSPGSSERLLIPKTYKYEDSDWVVDHFRIEFISKDPLSSLSDILIVRDQKRQVIDQRIISRPDLKKAHFKIALASCMDDRFEKEQRQIWQELLENKLDYLFLLGDNVYATSLLSPTEKMVSKSQLWQRYVETRQKLTLYHTKELIPTLAIWDDHDYGTRDGDKTYPFRQQAKEVFNAFYAQDQDIPGVFTLGPLNSALFKAFQGRFFLLDDRFQREPSGSDQGKYAHYGQEQEDWLFEGLAQSSA
;
A
#
# COMPACT_ATOMS: atom_id res chain seq x y z
N MET A 1 5.68 17.39 -8.72
CA MET A 1 4.28 17.69 -9.04
C MET A 1 3.59 16.36 -9.27
N ALA A 2 2.95 15.79 -8.23
CA ALA A 2 2.26 14.51 -8.35
C ALA A 2 1.00 14.70 -9.20
N LYS A 3 0.83 13.89 -10.26
CA LYS A 3 -0.39 13.80 -11.06
C LYS A 3 -1.21 12.64 -10.52
N VAL A 4 -2.26 12.93 -9.76
CA VAL A 4 -3.30 11.93 -9.47
C VAL A 4 -4.21 11.86 -10.69
N ILE A 5 -4.19 10.74 -11.42
CA ILE A 5 -5.11 10.49 -12.53
C ILE A 5 -6.33 9.75 -11.95
N LEU A 6 -7.42 10.46 -11.69
CA LEU A 6 -8.74 9.83 -11.55
C LEU A 6 -9.22 9.47 -12.96
N SER A 7 -9.17 8.19 -13.32
CA SER A 7 -9.84 7.71 -14.52
C SER A 7 -11.31 7.40 -14.21
N SER A 8 -12.20 8.22 -14.75
CA SER A 8 -13.58 7.82 -15.02
C SER A 8 -13.65 7.54 -16.52
N LEU A 9 -13.83 6.29 -16.91
CA LEU A 9 -14.05 5.90 -18.30
C LEU A 9 -15.46 6.33 -18.74
N ILE A 10 -15.63 7.63 -19.00
CA ILE A 10 -16.60 8.19 -19.94
C ILE A 10 -15.89 9.33 -20.66
N PHE A 11 -15.62 9.12 -21.95
CA PHE A 11 -15.04 10.12 -22.85
C PHE A 11 -16.04 11.29 -23.03
N ALA A 12 -15.82 12.39 -22.31
CA ALA A 12 -16.36 13.70 -22.65
C ALA A 12 -15.23 14.72 -22.49
N ALA A 13 -14.57 15.03 -23.60
CA ALA A 13 -13.57 16.08 -23.67
C ALA A 13 -14.26 17.44 -23.48
N SER A 14 -14.02 18.07 -22.33
CA SER A 14 -14.23 19.51 -22.15
C SER A 14 -12.94 20.15 -21.67
N LEU A 15 -12.19 20.71 -22.62
CA LEU A 15 -11.15 21.71 -22.38
C LEU A 15 -11.81 22.92 -21.71
N LEU A 16 -11.51 23.17 -20.44
CA LEU A 16 -11.84 24.41 -19.75
C LEU A 16 -10.55 25.14 -19.41
N THR A 17 -10.30 26.19 -20.19
CA THR A 17 -9.31 27.24 -19.99
C THR A 17 -9.57 27.99 -18.67
N CYS A 18 -8.48 28.44 -18.03
CA CYS A 18 -8.47 29.29 -16.84
C CYS A 18 -9.52 30.42 -16.91
N ALA A 19 -10.53 30.35 -16.04
CA ALA A 19 -11.31 31.48 -15.60
C ALA A 19 -11.61 31.29 -14.10
N HIS A 20 -11.50 32.39 -13.35
CA HIS A 20 -11.64 32.46 -11.89
C HIS A 20 -12.77 31.59 -11.34
N ILE A 21 -12.42 30.66 -10.44
CA ILE A 21 -13.38 29.98 -9.57
C ILE A 21 -13.27 30.65 -8.20
N GLU A 22 -14.36 31.30 -7.80
CA GLU A 22 -14.57 31.84 -6.47
C GLU A 22 -14.29 30.78 -5.41
N LYS A 23 -13.57 31.17 -4.36
CA LYS A 23 -13.30 30.33 -3.19
C LYS A 23 -14.62 29.98 -2.49
N SER A 24 -15.24 28.86 -2.84
CA SER A 24 -16.18 28.19 -1.94
C SER A 24 -15.37 27.64 -0.78
N GLN A 25 -15.43 28.31 0.37
CA GLN A 25 -14.91 27.80 1.64
C GLN A 25 -15.76 26.61 2.09
N HIS A 26 -15.61 25.47 1.44
CA HIS A 26 -16.01 24.20 2.04
C HIS A 26 -14.98 23.92 3.14
N ARG A 27 -15.42 23.99 4.39
CA ARG A 27 -14.64 23.53 5.54
C ARG A 27 -14.37 22.04 5.32
N PHE A 28 -13.17 21.71 4.88
CA PHE A 28 -12.67 20.35 4.80
C PHE A 28 -12.82 19.69 6.17
N SER A 29 -13.62 18.62 6.23
CA SER A 29 -13.69 17.75 7.39
C SER A 29 -12.38 16.97 7.40
N VAL A 30 -11.40 17.43 8.17
CA VAL A 30 -10.12 16.75 8.35
C VAL A 30 -10.40 15.29 8.73
N ALA A 31 -10.01 14.35 7.87
CA ALA A 31 -10.07 12.92 8.18
C ALA A 31 -9.47 12.71 9.57
N GLN A 32 -10.24 12.10 10.48
CA GLN A 32 -9.83 11.97 11.88
C GLN A 32 -8.53 11.17 11.95
N GLN A 33 -7.44 11.86 12.29
CA GLN A 33 -6.14 11.23 12.41
C GLN A 33 -6.13 10.33 13.65
N THR A 34 -5.58 9.14 13.46
CA THR A 34 -5.58 8.05 14.41
C THR A 34 -4.14 7.76 14.88
N PRO A 35 -3.93 7.30 16.14
CA PRO A 35 -2.60 7.31 16.75
C PRO A 35 -1.61 6.28 16.17
N LEU A 36 -2.07 5.14 15.67
CA LEU A 36 -1.17 4.11 15.11
C LEU A 36 -1.03 4.27 13.58
N SER A 37 0.05 3.74 13.03
CA SER A 37 0.22 3.62 11.58
C SER A 37 -0.26 2.23 11.15
N ILE A 38 -1.41 2.18 10.49
CA ILE A 38 -2.09 0.92 10.09
C ILE A 38 -2.28 0.92 8.58
N LEU A 39 -1.93 -0.18 7.92
CA LEU A 39 -2.24 -0.45 6.52
C LEU A 39 -3.27 -1.57 6.43
N GLN A 40 -4.27 -1.40 5.57
CA GLN A 40 -4.99 -2.52 4.99
C GLN A 40 -4.34 -2.83 3.64
N GLY A 41 -3.64 -3.96 3.56
CA GLY A 41 -2.93 -4.41 2.37
C GLY A 41 -3.86 -5.14 1.38
N LEU A 42 -3.35 -6.23 0.81
CA LEU A 42 -4.11 -7.13 -0.05
C LEU A 42 -5.44 -7.50 0.59
N SER A 43 -6.53 -7.19 -0.10
CA SER A 43 -7.89 -7.45 0.34
C SER A 43 -8.70 -8.08 -0.79
N TRP A 44 -9.57 -9.01 -0.41
CA TRP A 44 -10.48 -9.73 -1.31
C TRP A 44 -11.86 -9.81 -0.66
N ASN A 45 -12.83 -10.41 -1.34
CA ASN A 45 -14.23 -10.41 -0.89
C ASN A 45 -14.42 -11.03 0.49
N GLU A 46 -13.60 -12.02 0.85
CA GLU A 46 -13.72 -12.78 2.09
C GLU A 46 -12.72 -12.37 3.18
N GLY A 47 -11.74 -11.51 2.90
CA GLY A 47 -10.74 -11.15 3.89
C GLY A 47 -9.74 -10.09 3.46
N ALA A 48 -8.83 -9.77 4.37
CA ALA A 48 -7.79 -8.77 4.15
C ALA A 48 -6.55 -9.05 5.00
N LEU A 49 -5.42 -8.53 4.53
CA LEU A 49 -4.17 -8.47 5.29
C LEU A 49 -3.91 -7.07 5.84
N PHE A 50 -3.18 -7.02 6.94
CA PHE A 50 -2.90 -5.77 7.63
C PHE A 50 -1.44 -5.69 8.07
N THR A 51 -0.90 -4.47 8.07
CA THR A 51 0.33 -4.15 8.77
C THR A 51 0.09 -3.08 9.83
N VAL A 52 0.69 -3.25 11.00
CA VAL A 52 0.68 -2.26 12.08
C VAL A 52 2.13 -1.96 12.47
N LEU A 53 2.53 -0.70 12.29
CA LEU A 53 3.84 -0.21 12.72
C LEU A 53 3.75 0.25 14.18
N ARG A 54 4.63 -0.29 15.03
CA ARG A 54 4.72 0.07 16.45
C ARG A 54 6.15 -0.01 16.96
N GLN A 55 6.39 0.55 18.15
CA GLN A 55 7.64 0.30 18.86
C GLN A 55 7.66 -1.12 19.41
N ASP A 56 8.83 -1.76 19.43
CA ASP A 56 8.99 -3.13 19.93
C ASP A 56 8.64 -3.27 21.43
N SER A 57 8.93 -2.21 22.19
CA SER A 57 8.60 -2.10 23.60
C SER A 57 7.07 -2.09 23.85
N GLN A 58 6.28 -1.66 22.89
CA GLN A 58 4.83 -1.65 22.97
C GLN A 58 4.27 -3.05 22.68
N LYS A 59 3.39 -3.56 23.56
CA LYS A 59 2.68 -4.81 23.33
C LYS A 59 1.19 -4.53 23.17
N PHE A 60 0.66 -4.93 22.02
CA PHE A 60 -0.76 -4.76 21.68
C PHE A 60 -1.44 -6.10 21.48
N THR A 61 -2.76 -6.09 21.65
CA THR A 61 -3.65 -7.18 21.28
C THR A 61 -4.64 -6.66 20.24
N TYR A 62 -4.85 -7.46 19.20
CA TYR A 62 -5.63 -7.09 18.03
C TYR A 62 -6.93 -7.88 18.02
N PHE A 63 -8.06 -7.21 17.81
CA PHE A 63 -9.37 -7.82 17.74
C PHE A 63 -10.11 -7.38 16.48
N TYR A 64 -10.92 -8.27 15.94
CA TYR A 64 -11.83 -7.99 14.84
C TYR A 64 -13.27 -8.26 15.28
N THR A 65 -14.19 -7.34 14.94
CA THR A 65 -15.63 -7.49 15.18
C THR A 65 -16.44 -6.94 14.01
N GLN A 66 -17.70 -7.37 13.91
CA GLN A 66 -18.72 -6.74 13.07
C GLN A 66 -19.70 -6.03 13.99
N ASP A 67 -19.80 -4.70 13.84
CA ASP A 67 -20.51 -3.81 14.76
C ASP A 67 -19.90 -3.75 16.17
N ASN A 68 -19.98 -2.58 16.81
CA ASN A 68 -19.46 -2.30 18.15
C ASN A 68 -20.59 -2.38 19.21
N SER A 69 -21.77 -2.87 18.82
CA SER A 69 -22.93 -3.04 19.68
C SER A 69 -22.67 -4.06 20.81
N PRO A 70 -23.23 -3.86 22.02
CA PRO A 70 -23.09 -4.81 23.12
C PRO A 70 -23.51 -6.23 22.72
N GLY A 71 -22.59 -7.20 22.82
CA GLY A 71 -22.82 -8.61 22.50
C GLY A 71 -22.23 -9.10 21.16
N SER A 72 -21.59 -8.23 20.38
CA SER A 72 -20.83 -8.63 19.18
C SER A 72 -19.64 -9.52 19.56
N SER A 73 -19.45 -10.65 18.87
CA SER A 73 -18.32 -11.54 19.11
C SER A 73 -17.02 -10.95 18.55
N GLU A 74 -16.03 -10.72 19.42
CA GLU A 74 -14.69 -10.31 19.00
C GLU A 74 -13.82 -11.52 18.69
N ARG A 75 -13.10 -11.49 17.57
CA ARG A 75 -12.09 -12.47 17.19
C ARG A 75 -10.70 -11.93 17.53
N LEU A 76 -9.96 -12.64 18.37
CA LEU A 76 -8.55 -12.33 18.63
C LEU A 76 -7.71 -12.61 17.38
N LEU A 77 -6.81 -11.70 17.04
CA LEU A 77 -5.88 -11.83 15.92
C LEU A 77 -4.45 -12.00 16.47
N ILE A 78 -3.73 -12.98 15.93
CA ILE A 78 -2.35 -13.27 16.33
C ILE A 78 -1.41 -12.75 15.23
N PRO A 79 -0.56 -11.75 15.53
CA PRO A 79 0.33 -11.18 14.54
C PRO A 79 1.59 -12.04 14.36
N LYS A 80 2.11 -12.05 13.13
CA LYS A 80 3.53 -12.30 12.83
C LYS A 80 4.26 -10.97 12.91
N THR A 81 5.32 -10.87 13.70
CA THR A 81 6.09 -9.62 13.85
C THR A 81 7.36 -9.67 13.02
N TYR A 82 7.57 -8.65 12.19
CA TYR A 82 8.81 -8.39 11.46
C TYR A 82 9.64 -7.34 12.21
N LYS A 83 10.93 -7.61 12.38
CA LYS A 83 11.88 -6.73 13.07
C LYS A 83 13.18 -6.67 12.30
N TYR A 84 13.74 -5.47 12.18
CA TYR A 84 15.13 -5.28 11.77
C TYR A 84 16.03 -5.23 13.01
N GLU A 85 17.19 -5.89 12.98
CA GLU A 85 18.04 -6.19 14.15
C GLU A 85 18.29 -4.97 15.05
N ASP A 86 18.61 -3.82 14.44
CA ASP A 86 18.95 -2.58 15.15
C ASP A 86 17.82 -1.55 15.21
N SER A 87 16.57 -1.95 14.98
CA SER A 87 15.42 -1.05 15.05
C SER A 87 14.59 -1.26 16.31
N ASP A 88 14.22 -0.15 16.95
CA ASP A 88 13.21 -0.11 18.00
C ASP A 88 11.77 -0.22 17.45
N TRP A 89 11.63 -0.29 16.12
CA TRP A 89 10.34 -0.41 15.44
C TRP A 89 10.16 -1.80 14.85
N VAL A 90 8.93 -2.26 14.92
CA VAL A 90 8.51 -3.55 14.36
C VAL A 90 7.22 -3.38 13.59
N VAL A 91 6.99 -4.30 12.64
CA VAL A 91 5.76 -4.34 11.86
C VAL A 91 5.03 -5.64 12.14
N ASP A 92 3.84 -5.54 12.73
CA ASP A 92 2.96 -6.68 12.96
C ASP A 92 2.11 -6.93 11.71
N HIS A 93 2.03 -8.20 11.31
CA HIS A 93 1.23 -8.68 10.19
C HIS A 93 0.15 -9.63 10.69
N PHE A 94 -1.08 -9.46 10.21
CA PHE A 94 -2.14 -10.42 10.47
C PHE A 94 -3.17 -10.43 9.34
N ARG A 95 -3.92 -11.54 9.31
CA ARG A 95 -4.99 -11.80 8.37
C ARG A 95 -6.33 -11.76 9.08
N ILE A 96 -7.31 -11.15 8.44
CA ILE A 96 -8.72 -11.20 8.87
C ILE A 96 -9.52 -11.93 7.80
N GLU A 97 -10.31 -12.90 8.23
CA GLU A 97 -11.40 -13.48 7.46
C GLU A 97 -12.70 -12.84 7.93
N PHE A 98 -13.43 -12.21 7.01
CA PHE A 98 -14.66 -11.50 7.33
C PHE A 98 -15.74 -12.47 7.86
N ILE A 99 -16.47 -12.05 8.90
CA ILE A 99 -17.55 -12.84 9.49
C ILE A 99 -18.68 -12.99 8.47
N SER A 100 -19.19 -11.86 7.98
CA SER A 100 -20.15 -11.81 6.89
C SER A 100 -19.44 -11.92 5.55
N LYS A 101 -19.92 -12.83 4.71
CA LYS A 101 -19.49 -12.97 3.31
C LYS A 101 -20.38 -12.18 2.34
N ASP A 102 -21.41 -11.52 2.85
CA ASP A 102 -22.30 -10.68 2.04
C ASP A 102 -21.68 -9.29 1.85
N PRO A 103 -21.24 -8.91 0.64
CA PRO A 103 -20.67 -7.59 0.38
C PRO A 103 -21.68 -6.44 0.60
N LEU A 104 -22.97 -6.72 0.68
CA LEU A 104 -24.04 -5.73 0.94
C LEU A 104 -24.41 -5.61 2.42
N SER A 105 -23.73 -6.34 3.30
CA SER A 105 -23.90 -6.25 4.75
C SER A 105 -23.77 -4.80 5.22
N SER A 106 -24.78 -4.29 5.91
CA SER A 106 -24.75 -2.95 6.52
C SER A 106 -23.87 -2.86 7.77
N LEU A 107 -23.36 -3.99 8.27
CA LEU A 107 -22.45 -4.03 9.43
C LEU A 107 -21.05 -3.60 9.03
N SER A 108 -20.47 -2.68 9.81
CA SER A 108 -19.07 -2.28 9.65
C SER A 108 -18.13 -3.32 10.24
N ASP A 109 -17.10 -3.68 9.46
CA ASP A 109 -15.95 -4.43 9.95
C ASP A 109 -15.01 -3.51 10.73
N ILE A 110 -14.66 -3.89 11.95
CA ILE A 110 -13.91 -3.03 12.86
C ILE A 110 -12.67 -3.76 13.36
N LEU A 111 -11.50 -3.13 13.17
CA LEU A 111 -10.26 -3.50 13.85
C LEU A 111 -10.17 -2.73 15.16
N ILE A 112 -9.92 -3.42 16.27
CA ILE A 112 -9.73 -2.85 17.60
C ILE A 112 -8.32 -3.20 18.07
N VAL A 113 -7.56 -2.20 18.51
CA VAL A 113 -6.23 -2.39 19.09
C VAL A 113 -6.29 -2.03 20.57
N ARG A 114 -5.84 -2.96 21.42
CA ARG A 114 -5.77 -2.76 22.87
C ARG A 114 -4.36 -2.86 23.39
N ASP A 115 -4.04 -2.04 24.39
CA ASP A 115 -2.80 -2.15 25.14
C ASP A 115 -2.84 -3.31 26.18
N GLN A 116 -1.75 -3.48 26.92
CA GLN A 116 -1.66 -4.49 27.98
C GLN A 116 -2.62 -4.26 29.15
N LYS A 117 -3.13 -3.04 29.34
CA LYS A 117 -4.15 -2.70 30.34
C LYS A 117 -5.57 -2.92 29.80
N ARG A 118 -5.69 -3.51 28.60
CA ARG A 118 -6.95 -3.76 27.87
C ARG A 118 -7.69 -2.49 27.47
N GLN A 119 -7.02 -1.33 27.47
CA GLN A 119 -7.61 -0.08 26.99
C GLN A 119 -7.57 -0.07 25.46
N VAL A 120 -8.66 0.38 24.83
CA VAL A 120 -8.69 0.59 23.38
C VAL A 120 -7.85 1.81 23.06
N ILE A 121 -6.74 1.60 22.34
CA ILE A 121 -5.81 2.67 21.93
C ILE A 121 -6.03 3.11 20.49
N ASP A 122 -6.59 2.25 19.65
CA ASP A 122 -6.97 2.56 18.28
C ASP A 122 -8.16 1.68 17.87
N GLN A 123 -8.95 2.19 16.95
CA GLN A 123 -10.03 1.47 16.30
C GLN A 123 -10.14 1.96 14.87
N ARG A 124 -10.26 1.05 13.90
CA ARG A 124 -10.38 1.38 12.47
C ARG A 124 -11.60 0.73 11.86
N ILE A 125 -12.19 1.43 10.89
CA ILE A 125 -13.19 0.85 9.99
C ILE A 125 -12.42 0.18 8.85
N ILE A 126 -12.62 -1.12 8.72
CA ILE A 126 -12.03 -1.92 7.67
C ILE A 126 -12.91 -1.80 6.44
N SER A 127 -12.30 -1.57 5.27
CA SER A 127 -13.02 -1.57 4.01
C SER A 127 -13.16 -2.99 3.46
N ARG A 128 -14.36 -3.37 3.06
CA ARG A 128 -14.59 -4.63 2.36
C ARG A 128 -14.65 -4.37 0.85
N PRO A 129 -13.68 -4.84 0.06
CA PRO A 129 -13.76 -4.64 -1.39
C PRO A 129 -14.83 -5.57 -1.98
N ASP A 130 -15.63 -5.06 -2.92
CA ASP A 130 -16.38 -5.87 -3.86
C ASP A 130 -15.58 -5.95 -5.17
N LEU A 131 -14.77 -7.00 -5.32
CA LEU A 131 -13.93 -7.17 -6.50
C LEU A 131 -14.74 -7.49 -7.78
N LYS A 132 -16.06 -7.65 -7.70
CA LYS A 132 -16.95 -7.82 -8.86
C LYS A 132 -17.78 -6.57 -9.15
N LYS A 133 -17.57 -5.48 -8.40
CA LYS A 133 -18.31 -4.24 -8.53
C LYS A 133 -18.22 -3.69 -9.96
N ALA A 134 -19.37 -3.48 -10.59
CA ALA A 134 -19.43 -3.00 -11.97
C ALA A 134 -18.94 -1.55 -12.11
N HIS A 135 -19.21 -0.71 -11.11
CA HIS A 135 -18.75 0.68 -11.06
C HIS A 135 -17.83 0.85 -9.86
N PHE A 136 -16.53 0.91 -10.13
CA PHE A 136 -15.50 0.97 -9.10
C PHE A 136 -14.69 2.28 -9.21
N LYS A 137 -14.10 2.68 -8.10
CA LYS A 137 -13.15 3.80 -8.02
C LYS A 137 -11.82 3.27 -7.51
N ILE A 138 -10.81 3.32 -8.36
CA ILE A 138 -9.43 3.05 -7.95
C ILE A 138 -8.61 4.34 -8.05
N ALA A 139 -7.59 4.46 -7.21
CA ALA A 139 -6.56 5.47 -7.38
C ALA A 139 -5.20 4.82 -7.63
N LEU A 140 -4.43 5.46 -8.48
CA LEU A 140 -3.03 5.17 -8.73
C LEU A 140 -2.22 6.34 -8.17
N ALA A 141 -1.30 6.06 -7.24
CA ALA A 141 -0.45 7.07 -6.63
C ALA A 141 1.01 6.61 -6.65
N SER A 142 1.93 7.56 -6.80
CA SER A 142 3.37 7.34 -6.74
C SER A 142 4.04 8.60 -6.20
N CYS A 143 5.34 8.54 -5.97
CA CYS A 143 6.15 9.70 -5.60
C CYS A 143 5.63 10.39 -4.31
N MET A 144 5.43 9.58 -3.27
CA MET A 144 4.88 9.99 -1.97
C MET A 144 5.94 10.61 -1.05
N ASP A 145 6.64 11.63 -1.54
CA ASP A 145 7.74 12.28 -0.82
C ASP A 145 7.27 12.95 0.49
N ASP A 146 7.57 12.28 1.60
CA ASP A 146 7.18 12.63 2.97
C ASP A 146 7.94 13.84 3.53
N ARG A 147 8.86 14.44 2.77
CA ARG A 147 9.48 15.74 3.09
C ARG A 147 8.53 16.91 2.82
N PHE A 148 7.56 16.73 1.92
CA PHE A 148 6.56 17.73 1.56
C PHE A 148 5.26 17.51 2.35
N GLU A 149 5.33 17.54 3.68
CA GLU A 149 4.26 17.09 4.57
C GLU A 149 2.92 17.81 4.34
N LYS A 150 2.94 19.10 4.00
CA LYS A 150 1.73 19.90 3.77
C LYS A 150 1.02 19.46 2.48
N GLU A 151 1.78 19.33 1.40
CA GLU A 151 1.31 18.88 0.10
C GLU A 151 0.80 17.44 0.18
N GLN A 152 1.57 16.55 0.82
CA GLN A 152 1.17 15.17 1.06
C GLN A 152 -0.15 15.12 1.85
N ARG A 153 -0.26 15.87 2.95
CA ARG A 153 -1.49 15.92 3.74
C ARG A 153 -2.69 16.34 2.89
N GLN A 154 -2.55 17.38 2.07
CA GLN A 154 -3.64 17.84 1.21
C GLN A 154 -4.04 16.76 0.18
N ILE A 155 -3.06 16.18 -0.52
CA ILE A 155 -3.29 15.15 -1.54
C ILE A 155 -3.99 13.93 -0.93
N TRP A 156 -3.51 13.44 0.22
CA TRP A 156 -4.12 12.29 0.89
C TRP A 156 -5.52 12.59 1.40
N GLN A 157 -5.77 13.78 1.96
CA GLN A 157 -7.12 14.14 2.40
C GLN A 157 -8.11 14.17 1.24
N GLU A 158 -7.76 14.81 0.13
CA GLU A 158 -8.61 14.85 -1.07
C GLU A 158 -8.87 13.44 -1.63
N LEU A 159 -7.85 12.57 -1.64
CA LEU A 159 -7.99 11.19 -2.10
C LEU A 159 -8.89 10.35 -1.18
N LEU A 160 -8.74 10.48 0.13
CA LEU A 160 -9.54 9.76 1.13
C LEU A 160 -11.04 10.12 1.03
N GLU A 161 -11.36 11.37 0.70
CA GLU A 161 -12.75 11.84 0.51
C GLU A 161 -13.46 11.19 -0.69
N ASN A 162 -12.72 10.61 -1.64
CA ASN A 162 -13.29 10.02 -2.85
C ASN A 162 -13.92 8.63 -2.67
N LYS A 163 -13.77 8.01 -1.49
CA LYS A 163 -14.27 6.66 -1.14
C LYS A 163 -13.85 5.61 -2.18
N LEU A 164 -12.55 5.35 -2.23
CA LEU A 164 -11.96 4.39 -3.16
C LEU A 164 -12.31 2.95 -2.79
N ASP A 165 -12.51 2.12 -3.82
CA ASP A 165 -12.60 0.67 -3.69
C ASP A 165 -11.22 0.02 -3.55
N TYR A 166 -10.19 0.64 -4.14
CA TYR A 166 -8.80 0.16 -4.05
C TYR A 166 -7.78 1.28 -4.33
N LEU A 167 -6.62 1.22 -3.67
CA LEU A 167 -5.47 2.09 -3.91
C LEU A 167 -4.29 1.26 -4.43
N PHE A 168 -3.65 1.72 -5.50
CA PHE A 168 -2.39 1.18 -5.98
C PHE A 168 -1.28 2.21 -5.80
N LEU A 169 -0.24 1.79 -5.08
CA LEU A 169 0.98 2.53 -4.87
C LEU A 169 2.01 2.03 -5.89
N LEU A 170 2.38 2.89 -6.84
CA LEU A 170 3.12 2.52 -8.05
C LEU A 170 4.64 2.75 -7.94
N GLY A 171 5.14 2.93 -6.71
CA GLY A 171 6.55 3.17 -6.46
C GLY A 171 6.85 4.62 -6.07
N ASP A 172 8.09 4.84 -5.64
CA ASP A 172 8.51 5.97 -4.82
C ASP A 172 7.57 6.18 -3.63
N ASN A 173 7.21 5.07 -2.98
CA ASN A 173 6.32 5.12 -1.83
C ASN A 173 7.05 5.65 -0.60
N VAL A 174 8.36 5.41 -0.55
CA VAL A 174 9.31 5.90 0.44
C VAL A 174 10.48 6.51 -0.28
N TYR A 175 10.79 7.77 0.03
CA TYR A 175 11.99 8.43 -0.47
C TYR A 175 13.20 8.06 0.41
N ALA A 176 13.73 6.84 0.28
CA ALA A 176 14.84 6.42 1.14
C ALA A 176 16.15 7.13 0.77
N THR A 177 16.40 7.32 -0.54
CA THR A 177 17.63 7.94 -1.04
C THR A 177 17.66 9.47 -0.96
N SER A 178 16.61 10.10 -0.42
CA SER A 178 16.53 11.56 -0.31
C SER A 178 17.43 12.17 0.75
N LEU A 179 17.88 11.36 1.72
CA LEU A 179 18.79 11.77 2.79
C LEU A 179 20.25 11.43 2.49
N LEU A 180 20.54 10.82 1.33
CA LEU A 180 21.91 10.54 0.92
C LEU A 180 22.68 11.85 0.75
N SER A 181 23.86 11.89 1.35
CA SER A 181 24.86 12.92 1.06
C SER A 181 25.28 12.85 -0.42
N PRO A 182 25.84 13.92 -1.00
CA PRO A 182 26.28 13.93 -2.39
C PRO A 182 27.30 12.83 -2.75
N THR A 183 27.99 12.29 -1.74
CA THR A 183 29.00 11.23 -1.90
C THR A 183 28.44 9.82 -1.75
N GLU A 184 27.23 9.67 -1.21
CA GLU A 184 26.57 8.37 -1.06
C GLU A 184 25.73 8.04 -2.29
N LYS A 185 25.80 6.80 -2.74
CA LYS A 185 25.07 6.32 -3.93
C LYS A 185 23.88 5.42 -3.61
N MET A 186 23.81 4.94 -2.37
CA MET A 186 22.77 4.01 -1.92
C MET A 186 22.57 4.13 -0.40
N VAL A 187 21.37 3.78 0.07
CA VAL A 187 21.12 3.62 1.51
C VAL A 187 21.57 2.25 1.98
N SER A 188 22.01 2.20 3.25
CA SER A 188 22.18 0.96 3.98
C SER A 188 20.81 0.31 4.25
N LYS A 189 20.82 -0.98 4.60
CA LYS A 189 19.61 -1.72 4.97
C LYS A 189 18.89 -1.11 6.18
N SER A 190 19.64 -0.64 7.19
CA SER A 190 19.07 0.00 8.38
C SER A 190 18.45 1.35 8.05
N GLN A 191 19.12 2.15 7.21
CA GLN A 191 18.56 3.40 6.69
C GLN A 191 17.28 3.14 5.89
N LEU A 192 17.24 2.09 5.07
CA LEU A 192 16.04 1.73 4.31
C LEU A 192 14.86 1.43 5.23
N TRP A 193 15.03 0.51 6.19
CA TRP A 193 13.99 0.22 7.19
C TRP A 193 13.52 1.47 7.92
N GLN A 194 14.46 2.29 8.40
CA GLN A 194 14.15 3.52 9.13
C GLN A 194 13.35 4.53 8.28
N ARG A 195 13.65 4.63 6.98
CA ARG A 195 12.89 5.51 6.07
C ARG A 195 11.47 5.03 5.86
N TYR A 196 11.24 3.72 5.77
CA TYR A 196 9.88 3.16 5.75
C TYR A 196 9.13 3.48 7.05
N VAL A 197 9.77 3.32 8.22
CA VAL A 197 9.19 3.71 9.52
C VAL A 197 8.75 5.18 9.49
N GLU A 198 9.65 6.09 9.13
CA GLU A 198 9.38 7.53 9.13
C GLU A 198 8.25 7.93 8.17
N THR A 199 8.28 7.41 6.94
CA THR A 199 7.21 7.68 5.96
C THR A 199 5.87 7.16 6.45
N ARG A 200 5.86 5.95 7.06
CA ARG A 200 4.67 5.34 7.66
C ARG A 200 4.09 6.14 8.82
N GLN A 201 4.91 6.88 9.56
CA GLN A 201 4.48 7.77 10.65
C GLN A 201 3.96 9.13 10.17
N LYS A 202 4.43 9.60 9.00
CA LYS A 202 4.14 10.95 8.51
C LYS A 202 2.92 11.02 7.58
N LEU A 203 2.76 10.04 6.70
CA LEU A 203 1.72 10.12 5.66
C LEU A 203 0.33 9.86 6.24
N THR A 204 -0.60 10.77 5.92
CA THR A 204 -1.99 10.72 6.42
C THR A 204 -2.71 9.44 6.01
N LEU A 205 -2.33 8.83 4.87
CA LEU A 205 -2.83 7.55 4.40
C LEU A 205 -2.82 6.44 5.48
N TYR A 206 -1.84 6.44 6.38
CA TYR A 206 -1.67 5.37 7.37
C TYR A 206 -2.37 5.65 8.71
N HIS A 207 -2.91 6.86 8.85
CA HIS A 207 -3.50 7.39 10.08
C HIS A 207 -5.00 7.71 9.90
N THR A 208 -5.65 7.26 8.83
CA THR A 208 -7.09 7.47 8.59
C THR A 208 -7.97 6.48 9.38
N LYS A 209 -9.10 6.96 9.90
CA LYS A 209 -10.10 6.12 10.58
C LYS A 209 -10.68 5.02 9.67
N GLU A 210 -10.94 5.36 8.42
CA GLU A 210 -11.43 4.44 7.38
C GLU A 210 -10.24 3.95 6.55
N LEU A 211 -9.94 2.66 6.63
CA LEU A 211 -8.84 2.05 5.89
C LEU A 211 -9.23 1.85 4.43
N ILE A 212 -8.25 1.86 3.53
CA ILE A 212 -8.44 1.60 2.10
C ILE A 212 -7.61 0.37 1.72
N PRO A 213 -8.18 -0.62 1.00
CA PRO A 213 -7.41 -1.73 0.44
C PRO A 213 -6.29 -1.19 -0.44
N THR A 214 -5.05 -1.58 -0.12
CA THR A 214 -3.86 -1.02 -0.77
C THR A 214 -2.97 -2.15 -1.28
N LEU A 215 -2.58 -2.07 -2.56
CA LEU A 215 -1.48 -2.84 -3.13
C LEU A 215 -0.35 -1.89 -3.50
N ALA A 216 0.88 -2.38 -3.45
CA ALA A 216 2.06 -1.60 -3.76
C ALA A 216 3.01 -2.35 -4.69
N ILE A 217 3.71 -1.60 -5.53
CA ILE A 217 5.01 -1.97 -6.11
C ILE A 217 6.03 -0.92 -5.67
N TRP A 218 7.32 -1.20 -5.88
CA TRP A 218 8.39 -0.26 -5.59
C TRP A 218 8.85 0.51 -6.82
N ASP A 219 9.64 1.56 -6.58
CA ASP A 219 10.57 2.16 -7.55
C ASP A 219 11.97 2.29 -6.89
N ASP A 220 12.90 3.03 -7.48
CA ASP A 220 14.30 3.12 -7.11
C ASP A 220 14.51 3.67 -5.68
N HIS A 221 13.69 4.64 -5.26
CA HIS A 221 13.75 5.18 -3.90
C HIS A 221 13.31 4.18 -2.83
N ASP A 222 12.32 3.33 -3.12
CA ASP A 222 11.89 2.22 -2.25
C ASP A 222 12.90 1.08 -2.25
N TYR A 223 13.57 0.87 -3.38
CA TYR A 223 14.59 -0.15 -3.61
C TYR A 223 15.91 0.19 -2.90
N GLY A 224 16.20 1.48 -2.70
CA GLY A 224 17.28 1.96 -1.84
C GLY A 224 18.50 2.54 -2.56
N THR A 225 18.42 2.74 -3.87
CA THR A 225 19.48 3.39 -4.65
C THR A 225 18.89 4.06 -5.88
N ARG A 226 19.36 5.26 -6.21
CA ARG A 226 18.82 6.04 -7.33
C ARG A 226 19.10 5.34 -8.65
N ASP A 227 18.09 5.28 -9.52
CA ASP A 227 18.13 4.52 -10.77
C ASP A 227 18.60 3.07 -10.57
N GLY A 228 18.23 2.50 -9.43
CA GLY A 228 18.69 1.19 -8.99
C GLY A 228 18.45 0.07 -10.00
N ASP A 229 19.40 -0.84 -10.05
CA ASP A 229 19.38 -1.99 -10.96
C ASP A 229 19.83 -3.27 -10.23
N LYS A 230 20.03 -4.36 -10.98
CA LYS A 230 20.44 -5.65 -10.42
C LYS A 230 21.80 -5.61 -9.70
N THR A 231 22.64 -4.60 -9.91
CA THR A 231 23.95 -4.47 -9.26
C THR A 231 23.86 -3.96 -7.83
N TYR A 232 22.68 -3.50 -7.39
CA TYR A 232 22.49 -3.08 -6.01
C TYR A 232 22.73 -4.25 -5.02
N PRO A 233 23.74 -4.15 -4.13
CA PRO A 233 24.13 -5.28 -3.28
C PRO A 233 23.09 -5.65 -2.22
N PHE A 234 22.11 -4.78 -1.94
CA PHE A 234 21.09 -5.02 -0.91
C PHE A 234 19.68 -5.27 -1.48
N ARG A 235 19.56 -5.60 -2.77
CA ARG A 235 18.27 -5.85 -3.44
C ARG A 235 17.37 -6.87 -2.73
N GLN A 236 17.97 -7.93 -2.17
CA GLN A 236 17.22 -8.94 -1.44
C GLN A 236 16.65 -8.38 -0.13
N GLN A 237 17.42 -7.54 0.57
CA GLN A 237 16.96 -6.91 1.80
C GLN A 237 15.97 -5.79 1.53
N ALA A 238 16.09 -5.08 0.40
CA ALA A 238 15.04 -4.17 -0.05
C ALA A 238 13.70 -4.91 -0.22
N LYS A 239 13.72 -6.12 -0.80
CA LYS A 239 12.53 -7.00 -0.90
C LYS A 239 11.96 -7.38 0.46
N GLU A 240 12.83 -7.77 1.39
CA GLU A 240 12.42 -8.13 2.75
C GLU A 240 11.80 -6.94 3.50
N VAL A 241 12.39 -5.74 3.37
CA VAL A 241 11.83 -4.50 3.94
C VAL A 241 10.49 -4.18 3.29
N PHE A 242 10.41 -4.16 1.96
CA PHE A 242 9.16 -3.88 1.24
C PHE A 242 8.02 -4.81 1.69
N ASN A 243 8.27 -6.12 1.72
CA ASN A 243 7.29 -7.12 2.15
C ASN A 243 6.93 -6.99 3.64
N ALA A 244 7.84 -6.53 4.49
CA ALA A 244 7.54 -6.27 5.89
C ALA A 244 6.58 -5.08 6.08
N PHE A 245 6.52 -4.11 5.15
CA PHE A 245 5.65 -2.94 5.29
C PHE A 245 4.34 -3.03 4.50
N TYR A 246 4.35 -3.73 3.36
CA TYR A 246 3.18 -3.95 2.51
C TYR A 246 2.71 -5.40 2.62
N ALA A 247 1.55 -5.62 3.25
CA ALA A 247 1.00 -6.96 3.41
C ALA A 247 0.33 -7.46 2.12
N GLN A 248 1.13 -8.13 1.27
CA GLN A 248 0.71 -8.71 0.00
C GLN A 248 1.55 -9.95 -0.36
N ASP A 249 1.92 -10.75 0.67
CA ASP A 249 2.95 -11.79 0.61
C ASP A 249 2.39 -13.23 0.49
N GLN A 250 1.11 -13.40 0.11
CA GLN A 250 0.49 -14.71 -0.05
C GLN A 250 -0.48 -14.75 -1.25
N ASP A 251 -0.59 -15.93 -1.86
CA ASP A 251 -1.59 -16.20 -2.90
C ASP A 251 -3.00 -16.23 -2.32
N ILE A 252 -3.94 -15.67 -3.08
CA ILE A 252 -5.38 -15.80 -2.86
C ILE A 252 -5.97 -16.46 -4.11
N PRO A 253 -6.40 -17.73 -4.04
CA PRO A 253 -6.88 -18.47 -5.20
C PRO A 253 -7.91 -17.70 -6.02
N GLY A 254 -7.62 -17.50 -7.30
CA GLY A 254 -8.49 -16.80 -8.25
C GLY A 254 -8.48 -15.27 -8.15
N VAL A 255 -7.84 -14.67 -7.14
CA VAL A 255 -7.82 -13.22 -6.90
C VAL A 255 -6.42 -12.64 -7.00
N PHE A 256 -5.44 -13.21 -6.31
CA PHE A 256 -4.08 -12.69 -6.23
C PHE A 256 -3.07 -13.82 -6.38
N THR A 257 -2.09 -13.63 -7.25
CA THR A 257 -1.04 -14.61 -7.51
C THR A 257 0.30 -13.92 -7.50
N LEU A 258 1.21 -14.36 -6.63
CA LEU A 258 2.58 -13.88 -6.60
C LEU A 258 3.29 -14.26 -7.91
N GLY A 259 3.97 -13.30 -8.50
CA GLY A 259 4.85 -13.50 -9.65
C GLY A 259 6.31 -13.59 -9.23
N PRO A 260 7.23 -13.68 -10.20
CA PRO A 260 8.67 -13.62 -9.95
C PRO A 260 9.08 -12.31 -9.24
N LEU A 261 10.16 -12.34 -8.47
CA LEU A 261 10.73 -11.14 -7.84
C LEU A 261 9.73 -10.43 -6.90
N ASN A 262 9.45 -9.13 -7.09
CA ASN A 262 8.40 -8.39 -6.38
C ASN A 262 7.13 -8.15 -7.23
N SER A 263 6.88 -9.02 -8.23
CA SER A 263 5.70 -8.90 -9.10
C SER A 263 4.49 -9.70 -8.58
N ALA A 264 3.30 -9.35 -9.04
CA ALA A 264 2.07 -10.07 -8.74
C ALA A 264 0.98 -9.83 -9.80
N LEU A 265 0.05 -10.77 -9.92
CA LEU A 265 -1.18 -10.62 -10.68
C LEU A 265 -2.36 -10.48 -9.72
N PHE A 266 -3.10 -9.39 -9.86
CA PHE A 266 -4.35 -9.16 -9.16
C PHE A 266 -5.53 -9.15 -10.14
N LYS A 267 -6.57 -9.94 -9.84
CA LYS A 267 -7.79 -10.06 -10.64
C LYS A 267 -8.93 -9.42 -9.86
N ALA A 268 -9.42 -8.31 -10.38
CA ALA A 268 -10.50 -7.55 -9.77
C ALA A 268 -11.18 -6.69 -10.81
N PHE A 269 -12.43 -6.30 -10.52
CA PHE A 269 -13.17 -5.33 -11.31
C PHE A 269 -13.29 -5.71 -12.80
N GLN A 270 -13.44 -7.01 -13.08
CA GLN A 270 -13.44 -7.61 -14.43
C GLN A 270 -12.13 -7.43 -15.22
N GLY A 271 -11.06 -6.96 -14.57
CA GLY A 271 -9.74 -6.76 -15.15
C GLY A 271 -8.65 -7.61 -14.51
N ARG A 272 -7.46 -7.48 -15.09
CA ARG A 272 -6.20 -8.07 -14.61
C ARG A 272 -5.18 -6.96 -14.43
N PHE A 273 -4.65 -6.82 -13.22
CA PHE A 273 -3.61 -5.88 -12.88
C PHE A 273 -2.31 -6.66 -12.70
N PHE A 274 -1.34 -6.42 -13.57
CA PHE A 274 0.01 -6.94 -13.42
C PHE A 274 0.84 -5.90 -12.69
N LEU A 275 1.22 -6.22 -11.46
CA LEU A 275 2.12 -5.46 -10.61
C LEU A 275 3.53 -5.94 -10.97
N LEU A 276 4.34 -5.09 -11.60
CA LEU A 276 5.66 -5.46 -12.12
C LEU A 276 6.78 -4.91 -11.23
N ASP A 277 7.92 -5.58 -11.28
CA ASP A 277 9.17 -5.19 -10.63
C ASP A 277 10.19 -4.77 -11.69
N ASP A 278 10.47 -3.48 -11.78
CA ASP A 278 11.36 -2.88 -12.77
C ASP A 278 12.74 -2.52 -12.20
N ARG A 279 13.11 -3.07 -11.03
CA ARG A 279 14.37 -2.76 -10.34
C ARG A 279 15.24 -4.00 -10.14
N PHE A 280 14.66 -5.09 -9.64
CA PHE A 280 15.45 -6.20 -9.10
C PHE A 280 16.33 -6.90 -10.14
N GLN A 281 15.82 -7.05 -11.38
CA GLN A 281 16.56 -7.65 -12.50
C GLN A 281 16.91 -6.63 -13.60
N ARG A 282 16.68 -5.34 -13.37
CA ARG A 282 17.00 -4.30 -14.34
C ARG A 282 18.49 -4.32 -14.63
N GLU A 283 18.86 -4.20 -15.91
CA GLU A 283 20.23 -4.07 -16.34
C GLU A 283 20.77 -2.66 -16.06
N PRO A 284 22.09 -2.51 -15.85
CA PRO A 284 22.70 -1.20 -15.71
C PRO A 284 22.36 -0.27 -16.86
N SER A 285 22.18 1.00 -16.53
CA SER A 285 21.97 2.06 -17.52
C SER A 285 23.15 2.11 -18.50
N GLY A 286 22.86 2.16 -19.79
CA GLY A 286 23.86 2.11 -20.86
C GLY A 286 24.35 0.70 -21.21
N SER A 287 23.74 -0.36 -20.69
CA SER A 287 23.96 -1.71 -21.19
C SER A 287 23.43 -1.87 -22.62
N ASP A 288 24.16 -2.61 -23.46
CA ASP A 288 23.75 -2.96 -24.83
C ASP A 288 22.73 -4.12 -24.87
N GLN A 289 22.23 -4.54 -23.71
CA GLN A 289 21.30 -5.64 -23.59
C GLN A 289 19.90 -5.17 -24.00
N GLY A 290 19.41 -5.65 -25.14
CA GLY A 290 18.08 -5.30 -25.64
C GLY A 290 16.94 -6.05 -24.94
N LYS A 291 17.01 -7.39 -24.91
CA LYS A 291 15.95 -8.24 -24.35
C LYS A 291 16.11 -8.38 -22.83
N TYR A 292 15.01 -8.40 -22.08
CA TYR A 292 15.00 -8.63 -20.63
C TYR A 292 15.62 -7.52 -19.78
N ALA A 293 15.92 -6.37 -20.39
CA ALA A 293 16.72 -5.32 -19.76
C ALA A 293 16.03 -4.66 -18.55
N HIS A 294 14.71 -4.68 -18.46
CA HIS A 294 13.97 -4.08 -17.34
C HIS A 294 13.45 -5.11 -16.34
N TYR A 295 12.82 -6.18 -16.82
CA TYR A 295 12.07 -7.10 -15.96
C TYR A 295 12.79 -8.43 -15.72
N GLY A 296 13.83 -8.74 -16.50
CA GLY A 296 14.44 -10.06 -16.54
C GLY A 296 13.57 -11.09 -17.28
N GLN A 297 14.18 -12.21 -17.67
CA GLN A 297 13.52 -13.22 -18.49
C GLN A 297 12.30 -13.84 -17.80
N GLU A 298 12.46 -14.26 -16.55
CA GLU A 298 11.42 -14.96 -15.80
C GLU A 298 10.13 -14.12 -15.67
N GLN A 299 10.27 -12.83 -15.39
CA GLN A 299 9.12 -11.94 -15.24
C GLN A 299 8.47 -11.60 -16.59
N GLU A 300 9.25 -11.38 -17.65
CA GLU A 300 8.69 -11.15 -19.00
C GLU A 300 7.93 -12.38 -19.50
N ASP A 301 8.51 -13.57 -19.35
CA ASP A 301 7.88 -14.82 -19.77
C ASP A 301 6.56 -15.04 -18.98
N TRP A 302 6.59 -14.86 -17.65
CA TRP A 302 5.39 -14.90 -16.80
C TRP A 302 4.31 -13.87 -17.20
N LEU A 303 4.72 -12.64 -17.50
CA LEU A 303 3.82 -11.57 -17.93
C LEU A 303 3.16 -11.93 -19.28
N PHE A 304 3.93 -12.34 -20.27
CA PHE A 304 3.42 -12.64 -21.60
C PHE A 304 2.54 -13.88 -21.62
N GLU A 305 2.89 -14.93 -20.86
CA GLU A 305 2.01 -16.08 -20.65
C GLU A 305 0.68 -15.66 -20.00
N GLY A 306 0.76 -14.80 -18.97
CA GLY A 306 -0.41 -14.27 -18.28
C GLY A 306 -1.32 -13.43 -19.19
N LEU A 307 -0.74 -12.60 -20.06
CA LEU A 307 -1.45 -11.78 -21.04
C LEU A 307 -2.10 -12.64 -22.12
N ALA A 308 -1.41 -13.65 -22.64
CA ALA A 308 -1.94 -14.57 -23.65
C ALA A 308 -3.17 -15.36 -23.16
N GLN A 309 -3.29 -15.58 -21.85
CA GLN A 309 -4.44 -16.24 -21.21
C GLN A 309 -5.57 -15.25 -20.84
N SER A 310 -5.42 -13.96 -21.13
CA SER A 310 -6.42 -12.95 -20.77
C SER A 310 -7.58 -12.92 -21.77
N SER A 311 -8.81 -12.88 -21.26
CA SER A 311 -10.03 -12.65 -22.06
C SER A 311 -10.78 -11.37 -21.65
N ALA A 312 -10.12 -10.51 -20.88
CA ALA A 312 -10.62 -9.19 -20.49
C ALA A 312 -10.54 -8.19 -21.64
#